data_AF-A0A959ZVK0-F1
#
_entry.id   AF-A0A959ZVK0-F1
#
_cell.length_a   1.000
_cell.length_b   1.000
_cell.length_c   1.000
_cell.angle_alpha   90.00
_cell.angle_beta   90.00
_cell.angle_gamma   90.00
#
_symmetry.space_group_name_H-M   'P 1'
#
loop_
_entity.id
_entity.type
_entity.pdbx_description
1 polymer ?
#
loop_
_entity_poly.entity_id
_entity_poly.type
_entity_poly.pdbx_seq_one_letter_code
_entity_poly.pdbx_strand_id
1 'polypeptide(L)' 'MSDPDHYAVLGVEPTADPETIREAWRFQLRAFHPDRFSSEQHARAERMAKRVNEAWQVLGEPAARARYDRQRRDAA' A
#
# COMPACT_ATOMS: atom_id res chain seq x y z
N MET A 1 13.25 9.95 9.01
CA MET A 1 12.79 9.14 7.87
C MET A 1 11.29 8.98 8.04
N SER A 2 10.46 9.76 7.33
CA SER A 2 9.01 9.50 7.32
C SER A 2 8.79 8.15 6.66
N ASP A 3 8.05 7.27 7.33
CA ASP A 3 7.54 6.07 6.67
C ASP A 3 6.75 6.53 5.41
N PRO A 4 6.95 5.88 4.26
CA PRO A 4 6.22 6.18 3.04
C PRO A 4 4.73 5.98 3.29
N ASP A 5 3.98 6.93 2.76
CA ASP A 5 2.54 6.97 2.82
C ASP A 5 1.89 5.68 2.30
N HIS A 6 0.73 5.29 2.84
CA HIS A 6 -0.01 4.15 2.30
C HIS A 6 -0.40 4.36 0.83
N TYR A 7 -0.69 5.60 0.42
CA TYR A 7 -0.95 5.96 -0.97
C TYR A 7 0.31 5.77 -1.84
N ALA A 8 1.47 6.19 -1.33
CA ALA A 8 2.75 6.02 -2.03
C ALA A 8 3.17 4.54 -2.12
N VAL A 9 2.88 3.73 -1.10
CA VAL A 9 3.15 2.28 -1.11
C VAL A 9 2.33 1.57 -2.17
N LEU A 10 1.06 1.95 -2.37
CA LEU A 10 0.22 1.41 -3.43
C LEU A 10 0.52 2.04 -4.79
N GLY A 11 1.16 3.21 -4.82
CA GLY A 11 1.49 3.96 -6.05
C GLY A 11 0.28 4.69 -6.63
N VAL A 12 -0.62 5.17 -5.77
CA VAL A 12 -1.85 5.88 -6.16
C VAL A 12 -1.93 7.26 -5.52
N GLU A 13 -2.71 8.14 -6.12
CA GLU A 13 -3.01 9.45 -5.54
C GLU A 13 -4.00 9.33 -4.35
N PRO A 14 -3.96 10.24 -3.35
CA PRO A 14 -4.93 10.27 -2.26
C PRO A 14 -6.38 10.46 -2.72
N THR A 15 -6.56 11.02 -3.92
CA THR A 15 -7.85 11.23 -4.59
C THR A 15 -8.35 9.99 -5.34
N ALA A 16 -7.58 8.90 -5.39
CA ALA A 16 -7.97 7.68 -6.08
C ALA A 16 -9.27 7.09 -5.49
N ASP A 17 -10.14 6.62 -6.37
CA ASP A 17 -11.36 5.93 -5.98
C ASP A 17 -11.05 4.53 -5.39
N PRO A 18 -12.01 3.91 -4.66
CA PRO A 18 -11.79 2.61 -4.03
C PRO A 18 -11.46 1.47 -5.00
N GLU A 19 -11.92 1.56 -6.25
CA GLU A 19 -11.65 0.56 -7.28
C GLU A 19 -10.20 0.65 -7.73
N THR A 20 -9.71 1.85 -8.04
CA THR A 20 -8.31 2.13 -8.35
C THR A 20 -7.37 1.65 -7.24
N ILE A 21 -7.71 1.90 -5.97
CA ILE A 21 -6.92 1.43 -4.81
C ILE A 21 -6.87 -0.11 -4.76
N ARG A 22 -7.99 -0.77 -5.03
CA ARG A 22 -8.09 -2.24 -5.04
C ARG A 22 -7.28 -2.85 -6.19
N GLU A 23 -7.33 -2.24 -7.36
CA GLU A 23 -6.54 -2.67 -8.51
C GLU A 23 -5.05 -2.49 -8.27
N ALA A 24 -4.65 -1.34 -7.73
CA ALA A 24 -3.26 -1.06 -7.36
C ALA A 24 -2.74 -2.06 -6.32
N TRP A 25 -3.50 -2.37 -5.28
CA TRP A 25 -3.15 -3.40 -4.30
C TRP A 25 -2.90 -4.76 -4.96
N ARG A 26 -3.82 -5.21 -5.83
CA ARG A 26 -3.67 -6.48 -6.57
C ARG A 26 -2.45 -6.46 -7.50
N PHE A 27 -2.19 -5.33 -8.16
CA PHE A 27 -1.04 -5.16 -9.03
C PHE A 27 0.27 -5.25 -8.24
N GLN A 28 0.39 -4.52 -7.14
CA GLN A 28 1.57 -4.52 -6.29
C GLN A 28 1.82 -5.89 -5.65
N LEU A 29 0.78 -6.59 -5.19
CA LEU A 29 0.90 -7.96 -4.67
C LEU A 29 1.50 -8.92 -5.70
N ARG A 30 1.04 -8.84 -6.96
CA ARG A 30 1.62 -9.66 -8.04
C ARG A 30 3.04 -9.22 -8.37
N ALA A 31 3.34 -7.93 -8.32
CA ALA A 31 4.67 -7.40 -8.57
C ALA A 31 5.69 -7.85 -7.52
N PHE A 32 5.28 -7.94 -6.25
CA PHE A 32 6.10 -8.38 -5.12
C PHE A 32 5.93 -9.86 -4.78
N HIS A 33 5.33 -10.68 -5.67
CA HIS A 33 5.17 -12.10 -5.41
C HIS A 33 6.55 -12.80 -5.39
N PRO A 34 6.85 -13.61 -4.36
CA PRO A 34 8.14 -14.27 -4.18
C PRO A 34 8.63 -15.06 -5.40
N ASP A 35 7.73 -15.73 -6.12
CA ASP A 35 8.04 -16.49 -7.34
C ASP A 35 8.71 -15.66 -8.46
N ARG A 36 8.62 -14.32 -8.41
CA ARG A 36 9.25 -13.42 -9.39
C ARG A 36 10.67 -13.03 -9.00
N PHE A 37 11.14 -13.40 -7.81
CA PHE A 37 12.40 -12.92 -7.24
C PHE A 37 13.36 -14.08 -6.97
N SER A 38 14.66 -13.79 -7.08
CA SER A 38 15.69 -14.73 -6.64
C SER A 38 15.67 -14.88 -5.10
N SER A 39 16.31 -15.93 -4.59
CA SER A 39 16.42 -16.21 -3.15
C SER A 39 17.00 -15.04 -2.34
N GLU A 40 17.91 -14.25 -2.92
CA GLU A 40 18.47 -13.05 -2.28
C GLU A 40 17.48 -11.87 -2.20
N GLN A 41 16.53 -11.82 -3.13
CA GLN A 41 15.54 -10.75 -3.26
C GLN A 41 14.23 -11.08 -2.51
N HIS A 42 14.03 -12.34 -2.14
CA HIS A 42 12.86 -12.85 -1.41
C HIS A 42 12.52 -12.03 -0.16
N ALA A 43 13.52 -11.77 0.69
CA ALA A 43 13.33 -11.01 1.92
C ALA A 43 12.90 -9.56 1.65
N ARG A 44 13.33 -8.97 0.52
CA ARG A 44 12.89 -7.64 0.10
C ARG A 44 11.46 -7.69 -0.43
N ALA A 45 11.12 -8.71 -1.21
CA ALA A 45 9.79 -8.92 -1.76
C ALA A 45 8.76 -9.12 -0.63
N GLU A 46 9.04 -9.93 0.38
CA GLU A 46 8.19 -10.10 1.56
C GLU A 46 7.96 -8.80 2.31
N ARG A 47 9.02 -8.01 2.56
CA ARG A 47 8.88 -6.70 3.23
C ARG A 47 7.97 -5.76 2.44
N MET A 48 8.08 -5.74 1.11
CA MET A 48 7.23 -4.93 0.27
C MET A 48 5.79 -5.44 0.23
N ALA A 49 5.58 -6.76 0.08
CA ALA A 49 4.26 -7.37 0.13
C ALA A 49 3.55 -7.10 1.46
N LYS A 50 4.28 -7.14 2.58
CA LYS A 50 3.75 -6.76 3.90
C LYS A 50 3.27 -5.31 3.92
N ARG A 51 4.08 -4.37 3.45
CA ARG A 51 3.70 -2.94 3.37
C ARG A 51 2.49 -2.70 2.47
N VAL A 52 2.42 -3.39 1.34
CA VAL A 52 1.28 -3.32 0.41
C VAL A 52 0.01 -3.81 1.08
N ASN A 53 0.08 -4.89 1.86
CA ASN A 53 -1.07 -5.38 2.63
C ASN A 53 -1.46 -4.42 3.77
N GLU A 54 -0.50 -3.85 4.49
CA GLU A 54 -0.76 -2.83 5.51
C GLU A 54 -1.45 -1.60 4.92
N ALA A 55 -0.98 -1.12 3.78
CA ALA A 55 -1.61 -0.01 3.06
C ALA A 55 -3.04 -0.35 2.64
N TRP A 56 -3.30 -1.57 2.16
CA TRP A 56 -4.65 -2.01 1.81
C TRP A 56 -5.57 -2.16 3.02
N GLN A 57 -5.09 -2.62 4.18
CA GLN A 57 -5.90 -2.68 5.41
C GLN A 57 -6.39 -1.30 5.85
N VAL A 58 -5.63 -0.24 5.55
CA VAL A 58 -6.03 1.13 5.85
C VAL A 58 -6.87 1.75 4.73
N LEU A 59 -6.44 1.62 3.47
CA LEU A 59 -7.05 2.33 2.34
C LEU A 59 -8.22 1.58 1.68
N GLY A 60 -8.28 0.26 1.85
CA GLY A 60 -9.31 -0.60 1.26
C GLY A 60 -10.64 -0.55 2.02
N GLU A 61 -10.62 -0.16 3.29
CA GLU A 61 -11.82 -0.03 4.12
C GLU A 61 -12.23 1.45 4.23
N PRO A 62 -13.44 1.85 3.80
CA PRO A 62 -13.83 3.27 3.75
C PRO A 62 -13.71 4.00 5.10
N ALA A 63 -14.06 3.33 6.19
CA ALA A 63 -13.97 3.91 7.54
C ALA A 63 -12.52 4.09 8.00
N ALA A 64 -11.65 3.12 7.71
CA ALA A 64 -10.23 3.19 8.06
C ALA A 64 -9.51 4.26 7.22
N ARG A 65 -9.81 4.32 5.92
CA ARG A 65 -9.30 5.35 5.00
C ARG A 65 -9.69 6.74 5.47
N ALA A 66 -10.96 6.95 5.80
CA ALA A 66 -11.42 8.25 6.28
C ALA A 66 -10.72 8.68 7.59
N ARG A 67 -10.41 7.73 8.49
CA ARG A 67 -9.64 8.01 9.71
C ARG A 67 -8.19 8.37 9.38
N TYR A 68 -7.57 7.63 8.48
CA TYR A 68 -6.21 7.89 8.00
C TYR A 68 -6.10 9.26 7.34
N ASP A 69 -7.05 9.60 6.45
CA ASP A 69 -7.08 10.88 5.75
C ASP A 69 -7.21 12.07 6.70
N ARG A 70 -8.01 11.92 7.78
CA ARG A 70 -8.08 12.94 8.84
C ARG A 70 -6.74 13.11 9.55
N GLN A 71 -6.13 12.02 10.02
CA GLN A 71 -4.83 12.06 10.70
C GLN A 71 -3.73 12.65 9.82
N ARG A 72 -3.76 12.32 8.52
CA ARG A 72 -2.80 12.80 7.54
C ARG A 72 -2.92 14.29 7.27
N ARG A 73 -4.14 14.82 7.29
CA ARG A 73 -4.41 16.25 7.16
C ARG A 73 -4.00 17.04 8.40
N ASP A 74 -4.19 16.48 9.58
CA ASP A 74 -3.83 17.12 10.86
C ASP A 74 -2.31 17.13 11.12
N ALA A 75 -1.56 16.24 10.46
CA ALA A 75 -0.10 16.15 10.54
C ALA A 75 0.65 17.00 9.49
N ALA A 76 -0.08 17.74 8.63
CA ALA A 76 0.45 18.63 7.60
C ALA A 76 0.34 20.10 8.03
#